data_AF-A0A1Y2X3J8-F1
#
_entry.id   AF-A0A1Y2X3J8-F1
#
_cell.length_a   1.000
_cell.length_b   1.000
_cell.length_c   1.000
_cell.angle_alpha   90.00
_cell.angle_beta   90.00
_cell.angle_gamma   90.00
#
_symmetry.space_group_name_H-M   'P 1'
#
loop_
_entity.id
_entity.type
_entity.pdbx_description
1 polymer ?
#
loop_
_entity_poly.entity_id
_entity_poly.type
_entity_poly.pdbx_seq_one_letter_code
_entity_poly.pdbx_strand_id
1 'polypeptide(L)'
;MSSGDKSHATGPSKVPGKVQEKAPKDLEESLPDSIHPTGKNPGESTNKTHAKGGGEESILPKKVQEKVPESIERAVPNALHNTGDK
;
A
#
# COMPACT_ATOMS: atom_id res chain seq x y z
N MET A 1 27.17 1.62 -2.73
CA MET A 1 26.43 0.94 -1.64
C MET A 1 24.96 0.97 -2.02
N SER A 2 24.34 -0.21 -2.19
CA SER A 2 22.94 -0.38 -2.61
C SER A 2 22.00 0.49 -1.79
N SER A 3 21.16 1.24 -2.47
CA SER A 3 19.93 1.78 -1.89
C SER A 3 19.03 0.59 -1.58
N GLY A 4 19.18 0.03 -0.38
CA GLY A 4 18.19 -0.88 0.19
C GLY A 4 16.82 -0.22 0.15
N ASP A 5 15.80 -1.04 -0.04
CA ASP A 5 14.40 -0.69 -0.16
C ASP A 5 14.00 0.26 0.99
N LYS A 6 14.05 1.56 0.71
CA LYS A 6 13.78 2.62 1.69
C LYS A 6 12.34 3.01 1.50
N SER A 7 11.60 3.01 2.60
CA SER A 7 10.29 3.65 2.63
C SER A 7 10.36 5.06 2.05
N HIS A 8 9.31 5.43 1.33
CA HIS A 8 9.07 6.76 0.82
C HIS A 8 8.33 7.67 1.82
N ALA A 9 8.07 7.20 3.05
CA ALA A 9 7.55 8.03 4.13
C ALA A 9 8.49 9.19 4.44
N THR A 10 7.92 10.38 4.54
CA THR A 10 8.57 11.63 4.96
C THR A 10 8.46 11.88 6.47
N GLY A 11 7.69 11.03 7.18
CA GLY A 11 7.41 11.17 8.61
C GLY A 11 6.87 9.89 9.25
N PRO A 12 6.31 9.97 10.46
CA PRO A 12 5.79 8.80 11.19
C PRO A 12 4.69 8.09 10.41
N SER A 13 4.89 6.80 10.15
CA SER A 13 3.97 5.95 9.39
C SER A 13 3.27 4.93 10.30
N LYS A 14 1.98 4.69 10.03
CA LYS A 14 1.17 3.62 10.66
C LYS A 14 1.33 2.27 9.97
N VAL A 15 1.98 2.24 8.81
CA VAL A 15 2.34 1.00 8.11
C VAL A 15 3.56 0.39 8.81
N PRO A 16 3.61 -0.92 9.08
CA PRO A 16 4.80 -1.55 9.66
C PRO A 16 6.04 -1.36 8.77
N GLY A 17 7.22 -1.10 9.35
CA GLY A 17 8.45 -0.83 8.59
C GLY A 17 8.80 -1.91 7.55
N LYS A 18 8.68 -3.20 7.92
CA LYS A 18 8.89 -4.34 7.01
C LYS A 18 7.94 -4.36 5.81
N VAL A 19 6.76 -3.76 5.94
CA VAL A 19 5.80 -3.63 4.84
C VAL A 19 6.19 -2.45 3.97
N GLN A 20 6.65 -1.34 4.55
CA GLN A 20 7.15 -0.19 3.78
C GLN A 20 8.36 -0.58 2.91
N GLU A 21 9.31 -1.34 3.46
CA GLU A 21 10.48 -1.86 2.72
C GLU A 21 10.12 -2.82 1.58
N LYS A 22 8.91 -3.40 1.59
CA LYS A 22 8.45 -4.31 0.53
C LYS A 22 7.40 -3.69 -0.37
N ALA A 23 6.83 -2.57 0.03
CA ALA A 23 5.79 -1.90 -0.71
C ALA A 23 6.41 -1.22 -1.94
N PRO A 24 5.78 -1.32 -3.11
CA PRO A 24 6.18 -0.50 -4.24
C PRO A 24 5.88 0.97 -3.95
N LYS A 25 6.69 1.86 -4.53
CA LYS A 25 6.56 3.31 -4.35
C LYS A 25 5.15 3.84 -4.60
N ASP A 26 4.52 3.43 -5.69
CA ASP A 26 3.17 3.89 -6.04
C ASP A 26 2.13 3.47 -4.98
N LEU A 27 2.36 2.35 -4.28
CA LEU A 27 1.51 1.95 -3.16
C LEU A 27 1.71 2.86 -1.96
N GLU A 28 2.95 3.14 -1.56
CA GLU A 28 3.23 4.07 -0.46
C GLU A 28 2.64 5.45 -0.73
N GLU A 29 2.75 5.94 -1.95
CA GLU A 29 2.22 7.23 -2.39
C GLU A 29 0.68 7.28 -2.52
N SER A 30 0.05 6.12 -2.64
CA SER A 30 -1.40 5.97 -2.68
C SER A 30 -2.05 5.85 -1.29
N LEU A 31 -1.25 5.89 -0.23
CA LEU A 31 -1.76 5.91 1.13
C LEU A 31 -2.07 7.33 1.56
N PRO A 32 -3.18 7.55 2.30
CA PRO A 32 -3.44 8.84 2.92
C PRO A 32 -2.27 9.28 3.79
N ASP A 33 -1.93 10.57 3.76
CA ASP A 33 -0.87 11.13 4.60
C ASP A 33 -1.09 10.87 6.10
N SER A 34 -2.36 10.71 6.52
CA SER A 34 -2.72 10.33 7.90
C SER A 34 -2.33 8.89 8.30
N ILE A 35 -1.98 8.05 7.33
CA ILE A 35 -1.53 6.66 7.48
C ILE A 35 -0.05 6.55 7.13
N HIS A 36 0.37 7.11 6.01
CA HIS A 36 1.73 7.02 5.51
C HIS A 36 2.09 8.32 4.79
N PRO A 37 2.75 9.27 5.48
CA PRO A 37 2.97 10.60 4.95
C PRO A 37 4.00 10.58 3.83
N THR A 38 3.55 10.73 2.59
CA THR A 38 4.43 10.82 1.40
C THR A 38 4.36 12.19 0.74
N GLY A 39 3.43 13.04 1.18
CA GLY A 39 3.22 14.38 0.61
C GLY A 39 2.51 14.34 -0.75
N LYS A 40 1.91 13.20 -1.10
CA LYS A 40 1.08 13.04 -2.29
C LYS A 40 -0.38 12.90 -1.91
N ASN A 41 -1.26 13.41 -2.77
CA ASN A 41 -2.67 13.16 -2.65
C ASN A 41 -2.96 11.79 -3.28
N PRO A 42 -3.32 10.77 -2.50
CA PRO A 42 -3.77 9.53 -3.07
C PRO A 42 -5.08 9.76 -3.83
N GLY A 43 -5.32 8.98 -4.88
CA GLY A 43 -6.60 9.00 -5.58
C GLY A 43 -7.78 8.67 -4.65
N GLU A 44 -8.99 8.75 -5.19
CA GLU A 44 -10.18 8.38 -4.41
C GLU A 44 -10.15 6.88 -4.05
N SER A 45 -10.22 6.58 -2.76
CA SER A 45 -10.33 5.20 -2.31
C SER A 45 -11.78 4.74 -2.25
N THR A 46 -11.99 3.48 -2.61
CA THR A 46 -13.32 2.87 -2.63
C THR A 46 -13.81 2.42 -1.24
N ASN A 47 -13.02 2.61 -0.17
CA ASN A 47 -13.33 2.18 1.21
C ASN A 47 -13.59 0.66 1.35
N LYS A 48 -13.12 -0.13 0.38
CA LYS A 48 -13.14 -1.59 0.38
C LYS A 48 -11.78 -2.10 -0.10
N THR A 49 -11.41 -3.29 0.35
CA THR A 49 -10.28 -4.01 -0.23
C THR A 49 -10.75 -4.87 -1.41
N HIS A 50 -9.92 -4.95 -2.43
CA HIS A 50 -10.06 -5.87 -3.56
C HIS A 50 -9.08 -7.05 -3.49
N ALA A 51 -8.28 -7.15 -2.42
CA ALA A 51 -7.51 -8.36 -2.16
C ALA A 51 -8.43 -9.55 -1.88
N LYS A 52 -8.04 -10.69 -2.43
CA LYS A 52 -8.71 -11.98 -2.23
C LYS A 52 -8.61 -12.46 -0.78
N GLY A 53 -9.45 -13.45 -0.46
CA GLY A 53 -9.62 -13.92 0.91
C GLY A 53 -10.21 -12.84 1.84
N GLY A 54 -10.90 -11.83 1.30
CA GLY A 54 -11.44 -10.71 2.10
C GLY A 54 -10.36 -9.78 2.69
N GLY A 55 -9.21 -9.69 2.03
CA GLY A 55 -8.05 -8.89 2.44
C GLY A 55 -6.93 -9.69 3.13
N GLU A 56 -7.08 -11.01 3.28
CA GLU A 56 -6.06 -11.87 3.90
C GLU A 56 -4.88 -12.14 2.98
N GLU A 57 -5.07 -12.09 1.66
CA GLU A 57 -4.00 -12.28 0.67
C GLU A 57 -3.22 -10.98 0.42
N SER A 58 -3.01 -10.17 1.47
CA SER A 58 -2.31 -8.90 1.41
C SER A 58 -1.41 -8.72 2.63
N ILE A 59 -0.22 -8.17 2.42
CA ILE A 59 0.73 -7.84 3.50
C ILE A 59 0.32 -6.58 4.28
N LEU A 60 -0.56 -5.76 3.70
CA LEU A 60 -1.07 -4.56 4.34
C LEU A 60 -2.14 -4.91 5.37
N PRO A 61 -2.27 -4.15 6.48
CA PRO A 61 -3.43 -4.25 7.35
C PRO A 61 -4.72 -3.90 6.60
N LYS A 62 -5.83 -4.60 6.89
CA LYS A 62 -7.11 -4.42 6.17
C LYS A 62 -7.61 -2.96 6.10
N LYS A 63 -7.50 -2.21 7.19
CA LYS A 63 -7.85 -0.78 7.24
C LYS A 63 -7.00 0.10 6.30
N VAL A 64 -5.79 -0.34 5.97
CA VAL A 64 -4.91 0.34 5.03
C VAL A 64 -5.33 -0.01 3.61
N GLN A 65 -5.63 -1.27 3.34
CA GLN A 65 -6.15 -1.74 2.03
C GLN A 65 -7.39 -0.95 1.62
N GLU A 66 -8.36 -0.81 2.53
CA GLU A 66 -9.58 -0.01 2.31
C GLU A 66 -9.32 1.48 2.02
N LYS A 67 -8.09 1.98 2.17
CA LYS A 67 -7.73 3.37 1.86
C LYS A 67 -6.88 3.51 0.60
N VAL A 68 -6.54 2.41 -0.05
CA VAL A 68 -5.84 2.40 -1.33
C VAL A 68 -6.86 2.55 -2.47
N PRO A 69 -6.56 3.29 -3.54
CA PRO A 69 -7.37 3.29 -4.77
C PRO A 69 -7.28 1.94 -5.49
N GLU A 70 -8.40 1.48 -6.07
CA GLU A 70 -8.47 0.18 -6.75
C GLU A 70 -7.42 0.02 -7.87
N SER A 71 -7.17 1.09 -8.64
CA SER A 71 -6.15 1.09 -9.71
C SER A 71 -4.75 0.76 -9.18
N ILE A 72 -4.46 1.15 -7.94
CA ILE A 72 -3.18 0.86 -7.29
C ILE A 72 -3.19 -0.54 -6.70
N GLU A 73 -4.28 -0.97 -6.05
CA GLU A 73 -4.37 -2.36 -5.53
C GLU A 73 -4.09 -3.40 -6.62
N ARG A 74 -4.58 -3.17 -7.85
CA ARG A 74 -4.33 -4.06 -9.00
C ARG A 74 -2.92 -3.93 -9.61
N ALA A 75 -2.25 -2.80 -9.39
CA ALA A 75 -0.88 -2.57 -9.87
C ALA A 75 0.17 -3.14 -8.88
N VAL A 76 -0.23 -3.39 -7.64
CA VAL A 76 0.63 -4.03 -6.64
C VAL A 76 0.80 -5.51 -7.02
N PRO A 77 2.04 -6.05 -7.00
CA PRO A 77 2.26 -7.46 -7.25
C PRO A 77 1.41 -8.36 -6.36
N ASN A 78 0.83 -9.43 -6.93
CA ASN A 78 0.02 -10.40 -6.18
C ASN A 78 0.76 -11.03 -4.99
N ALA A 79 2.09 -11.07 -5.01
CA ALA A 79 2.89 -11.52 -3.87
C ALA A 79 2.77 -10.62 -2.62
N LEU A 80 2.30 -9.38 -2.81
CA LEU A 80 2.14 -8.37 -1.75
C LEU A 80 0.66 -8.03 -1.52
N HIS A 81 -0.15 -7.96 -2.57
CA HIS A 81 -1.58 -7.69 -2.50
C HIS A 81 -2.30 -8.41 -3.66
N ASN A 82 -2.84 -9.60 -3.40
CA ASN A 82 -3.43 -10.44 -4.45
C ASN A 82 -4.86 -10.00 -4.78
N THR A 83 -5.06 -9.21 -5.82
CA THR A 83 -6.40 -8.92 -6.37
C THR A 83 -6.88 -9.99 -7.34
N GLY A 84 -5.97 -10.87 -7.79
CA GLY A 84 -6.24 -11.89 -8.80
C GLY A 84 -6.11 -11.40 -10.24
N ASP A 85 -5.80 -10.12 -10.44
CA ASP A 85 -5.35 -9.58 -11.72
C ASP A 85 -3.88 -10.00 -11.97
N LYS A 86 -3.46 -10.16 -13.23
CA LYS A 86 -2.11 -10.63 -13.61
C LYS A 86 -1.29 -9.53 -14.26
#